data_AF-A0A662R0B5-F1
#
_entry.id   AF-A0A662R0B5-F1
#
_cell.length_a   1.000
_cell.length_b   1.000
_cell.length_c   1.000
_cell.angle_alpha   90.00
_cell.angle_beta   90.00
_cell.angle_gamma   90.00
#
_symmetry.space_group_name_H-M   'P 1'
#
loop_
_entity.id
_entity.type
_entity.pdbx_description
1 polymer ?
#
loop_
_entity_poly.entity_id
_entity_poly.type
_entity_poly.pdbx_seq_one_letter_code
_entity_poly.pdbx_strand_id
1 'polypeptide(L)'
;MIRDERGQWIILAGFTISISLAILIVLLNLSFMSGYHSSQAQIEFPMYELRELYDETEIVVNTAAMNVNYTNDPSDDPIADADVVNDTMMNFGNFLSQLYAYHGQLVQVSVNTTTNNTGSLNITRVVVSLAFDDGVTQYTEHLESER
;
A
#
# COMPACT_ATOMS: atom_id res chain seq x y z
N MET A 1 61.86 -29.90 -32.01
CA MET A 1 60.88 -29.03 -31.32
C MET A 1 60.03 -29.92 -30.43
N ILE A 2 60.34 -29.98 -29.13
CA ILE A 2 59.47 -30.62 -28.15
C ILE A 2 58.31 -29.64 -27.96
N ARG A 3 57.09 -30.02 -28.38
CA ARG A 3 55.91 -29.19 -28.18
C ARG A 3 55.66 -29.12 -26.67
N ASP A 4 55.57 -27.90 -26.16
CA ASP A 4 55.38 -27.62 -24.73
C ASP A 4 53.90 -27.82 -24.35
N GLU A 5 53.40 -29.03 -24.58
CA GLU A 5 51.98 -29.39 -24.47
C GLU A 5 51.50 -29.28 -23.02
N ARG A 6 52.38 -29.54 -22.05
CA ARG A 6 52.06 -29.45 -20.62
C ARG A 6 51.83 -28.01 -20.16
N GLY A 7 52.62 -27.06 -20.67
CA GLY A 7 52.43 -25.64 -20.39
C GLY A 7 51.10 -25.11 -20.95
N GLN A 8 50.72 -25.53 -22.15
CA GLN A 8 49.42 -25.17 -22.75
C GLN A 8 48.23 -25.68 -21.94
N TRP A 9 48.29 -26.91 -21.42
CA TRP A 9 47.22 -27.46 -20.56
C TRP A 9 47.05 -26.68 -19.25
N ILE A 10 48.14 -26.22 -18.65
CA ILE A 10 48.11 -25.38 -17.44
C ILE A 10 47.48 -24.02 -17.72
N ILE A 11 47.84 -23.39 -18.84
CA ILE A 11 47.28 -22.09 -19.23
C ILE A 11 45.78 -22.25 -19.53
N LEU A 12 45.39 -23.32 -20.21
CA LEU A 12 43.99 -23.61 -20.51
C LEU A 12 43.16 -23.83 -19.24
N ALA A 13 43.68 -24.61 -18.27
CA ALA A 13 43.02 -24.84 -17.00
C ALA A 13 42.86 -23.53 -16.18
N GLY A 14 43.89 -22.70 -16.13
CA GLY A 14 43.83 -21.40 -15.46
C GLY A 14 42.81 -20.45 -16.11
N PHE A 15 42.73 -20.47 -17.44
CA PHE A 15 41.75 -19.69 -18.19
C PHE A 15 40.31 -20.14 -17.91
N THR A 16 40.06 -21.44 -17.91
CA THR A 16 38.74 -22.01 -17.58
C THR A 16 38.31 -21.63 -16.18
N ILE A 17 39.20 -21.79 -15.18
CA ILE A 17 38.90 -21.42 -13.79
C ILE A 17 38.58 -19.92 -13.67
N SER A 18 39.34 -19.06 -14.35
CA SER A 18 39.14 -17.61 -14.30
C SER A 18 37.79 -17.19 -14.91
N ILE A 19 37.39 -17.78 -16.03
CA ILE A 19 36.08 -17.53 -16.65
C ILE A 19 34.95 -18.01 -15.75
N SER A 20 35.07 -19.22 -15.19
CA SER A 20 34.07 -19.75 -14.26
C SER A 20 33.90 -18.85 -13.03
N LEU A 21 34.99 -18.32 -12.49
CA LEU A 21 34.95 -17.40 -11.35
C LEU A 21 34.31 -16.05 -11.72
N ALA A 22 34.63 -15.50 -12.89
CA ALA A 22 34.04 -14.25 -13.36
C ALA A 22 32.52 -14.39 -13.57
N ILE A 23 32.07 -15.50 -14.17
CA ILE A 23 30.65 -15.81 -14.33
C ILE A 23 29.99 -15.97 -12.95
N LEU A 24 30.64 -16.65 -12.00
CA LEU A 24 30.12 -16.82 -10.65
C LEU A 24 29.90 -15.47 -9.95
N ILE A 25 30.87 -14.54 -10.06
CA ILE A 25 30.76 -13.20 -9.46
C ILE A 25 29.61 -12.40 -10.08
N VAL A 26 29.42 -12.50 -11.40
CA VAL A 26 28.28 -11.85 -12.08
C VAL A 26 26.96 -12.44 -11.58
N LEU A 27 26.83 -13.76 -11.57
CA LEU A 27 25.62 -14.44 -11.08
C LEU A 27 25.32 -14.12 -9.62
N LEU A 28 26.35 -14.05 -8.77
CA LEU A 28 26.20 -13.69 -7.36
C LEU A 28 25.69 -12.25 -7.20
N ASN A 29 26.25 -11.31 -7.96
CA ASN A 29 25.78 -9.92 -7.97
C ASN A 29 24.32 -9.81 -8.46
N LEU A 30 23.96 -10.52 -9.52
CA LEU A 30 22.57 -10.57 -9.99
C LEU A 30 21.64 -11.17 -8.93
N SER A 31 22.07 -12.22 -8.22
CA SER A 31 21.28 -12.87 -7.17
C SER A 31 21.04 -11.93 -5.98
N PHE A 32 22.06 -11.18 -5.54
CA PHE A 32 21.89 -10.19 -4.47
C PHE A 32 20.98 -9.03 -4.89
N MET A 33 21.14 -8.52 -6.11
CA MET A 33 20.30 -7.45 -6.64
C MET A 33 18.84 -7.90 -6.77
N SER A 34 18.60 -9.10 -7.31
CA SER A 34 17.26 -9.67 -7.42
C SER A 34 16.63 -9.94 -6.05
N GLY A 35 17.41 -10.42 -5.08
CA GLY A 35 16.95 -10.61 -3.70
C GLY A 35 16.55 -9.29 -3.03
N TYR A 36 17.32 -8.23 -3.25
CA TYR A 36 17.02 -6.89 -2.74
C TYR A 36 15.72 -6.33 -3.33
N HIS A 37 15.53 -6.42 -4.64
CA HIS A 37 14.30 -5.96 -5.30
C HIS A 37 13.06 -6.79 -4.88
N SER A 38 13.20 -8.11 -4.72
CA SER A 38 12.08 -8.96 -4.29
C SER A 38 11.67 -8.70 -2.84
N SER A 39 12.62 -8.38 -1.96
CA SER A 39 12.33 -8.06 -0.55
C SER A 39 11.67 -6.69 -0.38
N GLN A 40 12.07 -5.69 -1.18
CA GLN A 40 11.50 -4.34 -1.07
C GLN A 40 10.13 -4.24 -1.75
N ALA A 41 9.90 -4.98 -2.83
CA ALA A 41 8.60 -5.01 -3.50
C ALA A 41 7.46 -5.51 -2.59
N GLN A 42 7.75 -6.38 -1.61
CA GLN A 42 6.76 -6.83 -0.62
C GLN A 42 6.31 -5.74 0.36
N ILE A 43 7.11 -4.68 0.56
CA ILE A 43 6.81 -3.61 1.53
C ILE A 43 6.36 -2.33 0.82
N GLU A 44 6.91 -2.03 -0.37
CA GLU A 44 6.51 -0.85 -1.15
C GLU A 44 5.11 -0.98 -1.75
N PHE A 45 4.70 -2.19 -2.15
CA PHE A 45 3.38 -2.44 -2.74
C PHE A 45 2.22 -2.12 -1.77
N PRO A 46 2.17 -2.66 -0.53
CA PRO A 46 1.07 -2.35 0.39
C PRO A 46 1.06 -0.88 0.84
N MET A 47 2.24 -0.27 1.04
CA MET A 47 2.36 1.12 1.53
C MET A 47 1.84 2.14 0.50
N TYR A 48 2.12 1.93 -0.79
CA TYR A 48 1.63 2.83 -1.83
C TYR A 48 0.11 2.73 -2.00
N GLU A 49 -0.43 1.52 -2.08
CA GLU A 49 -1.88 1.28 -2.18
C GLU A 49 -2.63 1.86 -0.98
N LEU A 50 -2.09 1.69 0.23
CA LEU A 50 -2.66 2.25 1.45
C LEU A 50 -2.72 3.77 1.45
N ARG A 51 -1.65 4.43 0.99
CA ARG A 51 -1.61 5.88 0.94
C ARG A 51 -2.57 6.44 -0.12
N GLU A 52 -2.64 5.80 -1.28
CA GLU A 52 -3.59 6.17 -2.33
C GLU A 52 -5.03 5.98 -1.85
N LEU A 53 -5.33 4.84 -1.22
CA LEU A 53 -6.64 4.55 -0.64
C LEU A 53 -7.02 5.57 0.44
N TYR A 54 -6.06 5.96 1.27
CA TYR A 54 -6.25 7.01 2.26
C TYR A 54 -6.56 8.37 1.61
N ASP A 55 -5.76 8.80 0.63
CA ASP A 55 -5.93 10.08 -0.06
C ASP A 55 -7.30 10.15 -0.76
N GLU A 56 -7.71 9.05 -1.41
CA GLU A 56 -9.04 8.95 -2.02
C GLU A 56 -10.16 8.99 -0.97
N THR A 57 -10.00 8.26 0.13
CA THR A 57 -10.99 8.26 1.22
C THR A 57 -11.16 9.65 1.82
N GLU A 58 -10.06 10.39 2.03
CA GLU A 58 -10.11 11.75 2.55
C GLU A 58 -10.87 12.70 1.61
N ILE A 59 -10.69 12.57 0.29
CA ILE A 59 -11.41 13.38 -0.70
C ILE A 59 -12.91 13.08 -0.67
N VAL A 60 -13.29 11.80 -0.63
CA VAL A 60 -14.70 11.38 -0.63
C VAL A 60 -15.39 11.83 0.66
N VAL A 61 -14.72 11.67 1.81
CA VAL A 61 -15.20 12.12 3.12
C VAL A 61 -15.42 13.63 3.14
N ASN A 62 -14.44 14.42 2.70
CA ASN A 62 -14.58 15.88 2.67
C ASN A 62 -15.71 16.34 1.73
N THR A 63 -15.85 15.67 0.59
CA THR A 63 -16.94 15.96 -0.35
C THR A 63 -18.30 15.64 0.26
N ALA A 64 -18.42 14.52 1.00
CA ALA A 64 -19.65 14.16 1.70
C ALA A 64 -20.00 15.20 2.79
N ALA A 65 -19.03 15.59 3.63
CA ALA A 65 -19.26 16.61 4.66
C ALA A 65 -19.60 17.99 4.08
N MET A 66 -18.97 18.38 2.97
CA MET A 66 -19.32 19.61 2.25
C MET A 66 -20.76 19.56 1.72
N ASN A 67 -21.15 18.46 1.07
CA ASN A 67 -22.51 18.34 0.51
C ASN A 67 -23.57 18.53 1.60
N VAL A 68 -23.40 17.87 2.75
CA VAL A 68 -24.30 17.99 3.91
C VAL A 68 -24.36 19.43 4.43
N ASN A 69 -23.20 20.09 4.58
CA ASN A 69 -23.14 21.50 4.98
C ASN A 69 -23.81 22.48 3.98
N TYR A 70 -23.95 22.12 2.70
CA TYR A 70 -24.56 22.97 1.67
C TYR A 70 -26.04 22.69 1.43
N THR A 71 -26.49 21.45 1.62
CA THR A 71 -27.89 21.07 1.39
C THR A 71 -28.79 21.32 2.60
N ASN A 72 -28.21 21.39 3.79
CA ASN A 72 -28.97 21.39 5.03
C ASN A 72 -29.04 22.80 5.60
N ASP A 73 -30.19 23.15 6.16
CA ASP A 73 -30.34 24.44 6.83
C ASP A 73 -29.48 24.40 8.11
N PRO A 74 -28.71 25.43 8.48
CA PRO A 74 -27.98 25.46 9.75
C PRO A 74 -28.86 25.31 11.02
N SER A 75 -30.19 25.25 10.86
CA SER A 75 -31.16 24.87 11.89
C SER A 75 -31.54 23.38 11.93
N ASP A 76 -31.07 22.56 10.99
CA ASP A 76 -31.24 21.10 11.00
C ASP A 76 -30.37 20.43 12.07
N ASP A 77 -30.78 19.24 12.51
CA ASP A 77 -30.13 18.48 13.59
C ASP A 77 -28.70 18.05 13.17
N PRO A 78 -27.64 18.60 13.80
CA PRO A 78 -26.26 18.28 13.44
C PRO A 78 -25.91 16.79 13.61
N ILE A 79 -26.70 16.07 14.42
CA ILE A 79 -26.54 14.63 14.64
C ILE A 79 -27.04 13.84 13.42
N ALA A 80 -28.18 14.23 12.83
CA ALA A 80 -28.72 13.59 11.63
C ALA A 80 -27.80 13.79 10.42
N ASP A 81 -27.13 14.92 10.36
CA ASP A 81 -26.15 15.27 9.32
C ASP A 81 -24.90 14.37 9.39
N ALA A 82 -24.42 14.09 10.61
CA ALA A 82 -23.31 13.18 10.84
C ALA A 82 -23.66 11.73 10.42
N ASP A 83 -24.90 11.31 10.67
CA ASP A 83 -25.40 9.99 10.27
C ASP A 83 -25.41 9.81 8.75
N VAL A 84 -25.74 10.85 7.97
CA VAL A 84 -25.69 10.81 6.50
C VAL A 84 -24.25 10.62 5.99
N VAL A 85 -23.28 11.32 6.58
CA VAL A 85 -21.87 11.13 6.24
C VAL A 85 -21.43 9.71 6.61
N ASN A 86 -21.80 9.23 7.80
CA ASN A 86 -21.48 7.88 8.26
C ASN A 86 -22.08 6.80 7.34
N ASP A 87 -23.35 6.91 6.95
CA ASP A 87 -24.01 5.99 6.02
C ASP A 87 -23.32 6.00 4.65
N THR A 88 -22.94 7.17 4.15
CA THR A 88 -22.20 7.32 2.89
C THR A 88 -20.84 6.62 2.99
N MET A 89 -20.14 6.76 4.12
CA MET A 89 -18.84 6.12 4.35
C MET A 89 -18.93 4.62 4.57
N MET A 90 -19.99 4.13 5.22
CA MET A 90 -20.25 2.69 5.33
C MET A 90 -20.50 2.08 3.94
N ASN A 91 -21.27 2.76 3.09
CA ASN A 91 -21.49 2.30 1.72
C ASN A 91 -20.19 2.30 0.90
N PHE A 92 -19.41 3.38 0.97
CA PHE A 92 -18.10 3.46 0.32
C PHE A 92 -17.14 2.36 0.78
N GLY A 93 -17.04 2.15 2.10
CA GLY A 93 -16.24 1.08 2.70
C GLY A 93 -16.70 -0.31 2.26
N ASN A 94 -18.01 -0.55 2.14
CA ASN A 94 -18.55 -1.81 1.63
C ASN A 94 -18.20 -2.05 0.15
N PHE A 95 -18.22 -1.01 -0.68
CA PHE A 95 -17.80 -1.10 -2.08
C PHE A 95 -16.30 -1.39 -2.20
N LEU A 96 -15.47 -0.67 -1.45
CA LEU A 96 -14.03 -0.92 -1.41
C LEU A 96 -13.73 -2.33 -0.90
N SER A 97 -14.35 -2.75 0.20
CA SER A 97 -14.19 -4.10 0.74
C SER A 97 -14.51 -5.18 -0.31
N GLN A 98 -15.58 -5.01 -1.08
CA GLN A 98 -15.92 -5.93 -2.17
C GLN A 98 -14.90 -5.89 -3.32
N LEU A 99 -14.47 -4.69 -3.74
CA LEU A 99 -13.50 -4.53 -4.83
C LEU A 99 -12.16 -5.18 -4.48
N TYR A 100 -11.67 -4.94 -3.28
CA TYR A 100 -10.38 -5.42 -2.80
C TYR A 100 -10.42 -6.90 -2.36
N ALA A 101 -11.59 -7.42 -1.97
CA ALA A 101 -11.78 -8.85 -1.72
C ALA A 101 -11.53 -9.70 -2.97
N TYR A 102 -11.81 -9.19 -4.18
CA TYR A 102 -11.44 -9.87 -5.44
C TYR A 102 -9.92 -10.02 -5.61
N HIS A 103 -9.12 -9.20 -4.92
CA HIS A 103 -7.67 -9.23 -4.96
C HIS A 103 -7.04 -9.95 -3.75
N GLY A 104 -7.85 -10.57 -2.87
CA GLY A 104 -7.38 -11.20 -1.64
C GLY A 104 -7.04 -10.20 -0.53
N GLN A 105 -7.60 -9.00 -0.60
CA GLN A 105 -7.36 -7.92 0.35
C GLN A 105 -8.64 -7.56 1.09
N LEU A 106 -8.54 -7.27 2.37
CA LEU A 106 -9.62 -6.86 3.27
C LEU A 106 -9.44 -5.38 3.61
N VAL A 107 -10.29 -4.53 3.05
CA VAL A 107 -10.32 -3.10 3.39
C VAL A 107 -11.41 -2.84 4.43
N GLN A 108 -11.08 -2.04 5.43
CA GLN A 108 -12.01 -1.42 6.37
C GLN A 108 -11.80 0.09 6.38
N VAL A 109 -12.88 0.84 6.19
CA VAL A 109 -12.89 2.30 6.28
C VAL A 109 -13.80 2.71 7.42
N SER A 110 -13.34 3.63 8.27
CA SER A 110 -14.11 4.21 9.36
C SER A 110 -13.83 5.70 9.47
N VAL A 111 -14.86 6.50 9.73
CA VAL A 111 -14.78 7.96 9.76
C VAL A 111 -15.51 8.46 10.99
N ASN A 112 -14.88 9.40 11.69
CA ASN A 112 -15.45 10.08 12.84
C ASN A 112 -15.59 11.57 12.53
N THR A 113 -16.83 12.05 12.60
CA THR A 113 -17.21 13.43 12.36
C THR A 113 -17.54 14.13 13.67
N THR A 114 -17.23 15.41 13.77
CA THR A 114 -17.66 16.28 14.86
C THR A 114 -18.41 17.47 14.29
N THR A 115 -19.32 18.04 15.07
CA THR A 115 -20.08 19.23 14.68
C THR A 115 -19.56 20.44 15.43
N ASN A 116 -19.27 21.51 14.69
CA ASN A 116 -18.93 22.79 15.30
C ASN A 116 -20.19 23.47 15.84
N ASN A 117 -20.01 24.38 16.81
CA ASN A 117 -21.10 25.17 17.43
C ASN A 117 -21.92 26.02 16.43
N THR A 118 -21.50 26.10 15.16
CA THR A 118 -22.17 26.81 14.06
C THR A 118 -23.02 25.88 13.18
N GLY A 119 -23.21 24.61 13.55
CA GLY A 119 -23.99 23.62 12.79
C GLY A 119 -23.22 22.96 11.64
N SER A 120 -21.97 23.37 11.38
CA SER A 120 -21.16 22.78 10.31
C SER A 120 -20.46 21.51 10.79
N LEU A 121 -20.59 20.44 10.01
CA LEU A 121 -19.82 19.20 10.17
C LEU A 121 -18.35 19.44 9.81
N ASN A 122 -17.48 19.00 10.71
CA ASN A 122 -16.05 18.88 10.51
C ASN A 122 -15.63 17.42 10.67
N ILE A 123 -14.64 16.98 9.89
CA ILE A 123 -14.12 15.62 10.00
C ILE A 123 -12.93 15.68 10.94
N THR A 124 -13.02 14.95 12.05
CA THR A 124 -11.96 14.94 13.07
C THR A 124 -11.03 13.76 12.90
N ARG A 125 -11.53 12.62 12.41
CA ARG A 125 -10.68 11.45 12.20
C ARG A 125 -11.18 10.63 11.03
N VAL A 126 -10.27 10.33 10.11
CA VAL A 126 -10.46 9.28 9.09
C VAL A 126 -9.52 8.15 9.45
N VAL A 127 -10.04 6.92 9.53
CA VAL A 127 -9.28 5.71 9.77
C VAL A 127 -9.48 4.77 8.58
N VAL A 128 -8.40 4.50 7.86
CA VAL A 128 -8.37 3.46 6.84
C VAL A 128 -7.49 2.33 7.33
N SER A 129 -8.01 1.11 7.23
CA SER A 129 -7.30 -0.11 7.56
C SER A 129 -7.34 -1.08 6.38
N LEU A 130 -6.17 -1.46 5.88
CA LEU A 130 -6.04 -2.53 4.90
C LEU A 130 -5.42 -3.74 5.61
N ALA A 131 -6.01 -4.90 5.39
CA ALA A 131 -5.47 -6.19 5.78
C ALA A 131 -5.28 -7.05 4.54
N PHE A 132 -4.09 -7.59 4.35
CA PHE A 132 -3.84 -8.57 3.29
C PHE A 132 -4.08 -9.97 3.86
N ASP A 133 -4.84 -10.79 3.14
CA ASP A 133 -4.94 -12.22 3.44
C ASP A 133 -4.14 -12.98 2.39
N ASP A 134 -2.82 -13.09 2.61
CA ASP A 134 -1.94 -13.96 1.81
C ASP A 134 -1.88 -15.40 2.36
N GLY A 135 -2.68 -15.72 3.38
CA GLY A 135 -2.69 -16.99 4.09
C GLY A 135 -1.59 -17.19 5.13
N VAL A 136 -0.67 -16.24 5.34
CA VAL A 136 0.47 -16.38 6.29
C VAL A 136 0.75 -15.11 7.12
N THR A 137 0.52 -13.91 6.58
CA THR A 137 0.93 -12.64 7.21
C THR A 137 -0.17 -11.59 7.11
N GLN A 138 -0.65 -11.11 8.26
CA GLN A 138 -1.59 -10.00 8.33
C GLN A 138 -0.83 -8.70 8.56
N TYR A 139 -0.81 -7.83 7.56
CA TYR A 139 -0.36 -6.45 7.71
C TYR A 139 -1.58 -5.58 7.96
N THR A 140 -1.61 -4.85 9.07
CA THR A 140 -2.68 -3.89 9.36
C THR A 140 -2.06 -2.53 9.61
N GLU A 141 -2.25 -1.63 8.64
CA GLU A 141 -1.83 -0.25 8.78
C GLU A 141 -3.04 0.62 9.09
N HIS A 142 -2.88 1.57 10.01
CA HIS A 142 -3.91 2.51 10.40
C HIS A 142 -3.39 3.90 10.06
N LEU A 143 -4.00 4.53 9.06
CA LEU A 143 -3.74 5.93 8.77
C LEU A 143 -4.85 6.74 9.44
N GLU A 144 -4.45 7.48 10.48
CA GLU A 144 -5.29 8.43 11.19
C GLU A 144 -4.82 9.85 10.87
N SER A 145 -5.74 10.70 10.42
CA SER A 145 -5.48 12.14 10.30
C SER A 145 -6.44 12.89 11.20
N GLU A 146 -5.86 13.65 12.13
CA GLU A 146 -6.58 14.61 12.97
C GLU A 146 -6.44 16.00 12.34
N ARG A 147 -7.57 16.62 11.99
CA ARG A 147 -7.63 18.00 11.49
C ARG A 147 -8.12 18.98 12.54
#